data_AF-A0A660VIP2-F1
#
_entry.id   AF-A0A660VIP2-F1
#
_cell.length_a   1.000
_cell.length_b   1.000
_cell.length_c   1.000
_cell.angle_alpha   90.00
_cell.angle_beta   90.00
_cell.angle_gamma   90.00
#
_symmetry.space_group_name_H-M   'P 1'
#
loop_
_entity.id
_entity.type
_entity.pdbx_description
1 polymer ?
#
loop_
_entity_poly.entity_id
_entity_poly.type
_entity_poly.pdbx_seq_one_letter_code
_entity_poly.pdbx_strand_id
1 'polypeptide(L)'
;MSDVPDRALPASSLPGVLPGVGPVTLAVLMLMLMLVAACAAPTPAVRTGGATHEQRAARTLGQFLNPLDDNFTREQALELFGEPDRVVHDLLTYFVYELPEGRTVWLGFPDEGPLKYARVRAAGASGDGPP
;
A
#
# COMPACT_ATOMS: atom_id res chain seq x y z
N MET A 1 28.28 -63.77 -15.38
CA MET A 1 27.84 -64.89 -14.51
C MET A 1 27.15 -64.22 -13.33
N SER A 2 25.86 -63.87 -13.47
CA SER A 2 24.72 -64.69 -13.03
C SER A 2 24.71 -64.73 -11.49
N ASP A 3 23.77 -64.08 -10.81
CA ASP A 3 22.44 -64.66 -10.60
C ASP A 3 21.43 -63.58 -10.13
N VAL A 4 20.24 -63.61 -10.71
CA VAL A 4 19.05 -62.85 -10.30
C VAL A 4 18.09 -63.84 -9.64
N PRO A 5 17.56 -63.53 -8.44
CA PRO A 5 16.28 -64.06 -8.05
C PRO A 5 15.19 -62.98 -8.05
N ASP A 6 14.26 -63.21 -8.96
CA ASP A 6 12.88 -62.72 -9.01
C ASP A 6 12.10 -63.15 -7.75
N ARG A 7 11.49 -62.20 -7.02
CA ARG A 7 10.30 -62.51 -6.21
C ARG A 7 9.46 -61.28 -5.80
N ALA A 8 8.37 -61.12 -6.56
CA ALA A 8 7.00 -60.81 -6.14
C ALA A 8 6.75 -59.68 -5.11
N LEU A 9 6.20 -58.58 -5.63
CA LEU A 9 5.40 -57.58 -4.92
C LEU A 9 4.07 -58.19 -4.46
N PRO A 10 3.64 -58.04 -3.19
CA PRO A 10 2.23 -58.05 -2.87
C PRO A 10 1.61 -56.68 -3.23
N ALA A 11 0.74 -56.71 -4.23
CA ALA A 11 -0.34 -55.74 -4.41
C ALA A 11 -1.32 -55.80 -3.21
N SER A 12 -2.25 -54.84 -3.18
CA SER A 12 -3.42 -54.72 -2.27
C SER A 12 -3.15 -53.90 -1.00
N SER A 13 -3.87 -52.82 -0.66
CA SER A 13 -5.10 -52.25 -1.18
C SER A 13 -5.20 -50.80 -0.71
N LEU A 14 -5.38 -49.86 -1.64
CA LEU A 14 -6.05 -48.58 -1.37
C LEU A 14 -7.50 -48.76 -1.86
N PRO A 15 -8.51 -48.59 -1.00
CA PRO A 15 -9.56 -47.65 -1.35
C PRO A 15 -10.16 -46.97 -0.11
N GLY A 16 -9.63 -45.80 0.23
CA GLY A 16 -10.33 -44.83 1.06
C GLY A 16 -11.04 -43.83 0.16
N VAL A 17 -12.12 -44.26 -0.50
CA VAL A 17 -13.02 -43.38 -1.24
C VAL A 17 -13.68 -42.45 -0.23
N LEU A 18 -13.31 -41.16 -0.24
CA LEU A 18 -13.99 -40.13 0.52
C LEU A 18 -15.42 -39.99 -0.04
N PRO A 19 -16.47 -40.24 0.77
CA PRO A 19 -17.83 -40.12 0.31
C PRO A 19 -18.24 -38.64 0.28
N GLY A 20 -18.81 -38.22 -0.85
CA GLY A 20 -19.88 -37.23 -0.86
C GLY A 20 -19.48 -35.77 -0.63
N VAL A 21 -18.76 -35.17 -1.58
CA VAL A 21 -18.85 -33.72 -1.77
C VAL A 21 -20.06 -33.47 -2.68
N GLY A 22 -21.23 -33.26 -2.08
CA GLY A 22 -22.43 -32.91 -2.83
C GLY A 22 -22.28 -31.57 -3.57
N PRO A 23 -23.08 -31.31 -4.62
CA PRO A 23 -23.01 -30.05 -5.37
C PRO A 23 -23.27 -28.83 -4.47
N VAL A 24 -23.99 -29.01 -3.36
CA VAL A 24 -24.22 -27.99 -2.33
C VAL A 24 -22.93 -27.61 -1.61
N THR A 25 -22.08 -28.57 -1.26
CA THR A 25 -20.79 -28.31 -0.59
C THR A 25 -19.83 -27.59 -1.52
N LEU A 26 -19.85 -27.92 -2.82
CA LEU A 26 -19.07 -27.24 -3.85
C LEU A 26 -19.58 -25.80 -4.09
N ALA A 27 -20.89 -25.58 -4.06
CA ALA A 27 -21.49 -24.26 -4.15
C ALA A 27 -21.17 -23.37 -2.92
N VAL A 28 -21.20 -23.94 -1.70
CA VAL A 28 -20.83 -23.22 -0.47
C VAL A 28 -19.34 -22.88 -0.46
N LEU A 29 -18.48 -23.78 -0.93
CA LEU A 29 -17.04 -23.51 -1.07
C LEU A 29 -16.78 -22.40 -2.09
N MET A 30 -17.46 -22.43 -3.24
CA MET A 30 -17.34 -21.37 -4.25
C MET A 30 -17.90 -20.02 -3.78
N LEU A 31 -19.00 -20.03 -3.02
CA LEU A 31 -19.55 -18.83 -2.40
C LEU A 31 -18.59 -18.22 -1.37
N MET A 32 -17.95 -19.06 -0.54
CA MET A 32 -16.91 -18.65 0.40
C MET A 32 -15.67 -18.09 -0.31
N LEU A 33 -15.23 -18.70 -1.41
CA LEU A 33 -14.12 -18.21 -2.25
C LEU A 33 -14.44 -16.85 -2.91
N MET A 34 -15.67 -16.64 -3.38
CA MET A 34 -16.12 -15.36 -3.95
C MET A 34 -16.19 -14.24 -2.90
N LEU A 35 -16.54 -14.56 -1.64
CA LEU A 35 -16.62 -13.57 -0.56
C LEU A 35 -15.24 -13.02 -0.15
N VAL A 36 -14.18 -13.83 -0.24
CA VAL A 36 -12.80 -13.44 0.11
C VAL A 36 -12.18 -12.48 -0.93
N ALA A 37 -12.63 -12.52 -2.19
CA ALA A 37 -12.14 -11.61 -3.24
C ALA A 37 -12.71 -10.18 -3.15
N ALA A 38 -13.77 -9.96 -2.35
CA ALA A 38 -14.41 -8.66 -2.23
C ALA A 38 -13.71 -7.69 -1.25
N CYS A 39 -12.71 -8.15 -0.50
CA CYS A 39 -11.92 -7.32 0.42
C CYS A 39 -10.56 -6.88 -0.16
N ALA A 40 -10.39 -6.91 -1.49
CA ALA A 40 -9.32 -6.15 -2.13
C ALA A 40 -9.69 -4.66 -2.02
N ALA A 41 -9.37 -4.07 -0.86
CA ALA A 41 -9.47 -2.63 -0.66
C ALA A 41 -8.75 -1.92 -1.82
N PRO A 42 -9.30 -0.81 -2.34
CA PRO A 42 -8.59 -0.01 -3.33
C PRO A 42 -7.29 0.45 -2.69
N THR A 43 -6.17 -0.14 -3.12
CA THR A 43 -4.86 0.33 -2.69
C THR A 43 -4.72 1.75 -3.23
N PRO A 44 -4.55 2.78 -2.38
CA PRO A 44 -4.35 4.13 -2.88
C PRO A 44 -3.14 4.11 -3.81
N ALA A 45 -3.27 4.75 -4.97
CA ALA A 45 -2.20 4.81 -5.95
C ALA A 45 -1.11 5.74 -5.38
N VAL A 46 -0.11 5.14 -4.73
CA VAL A 46 1.09 5.84 -4.25
C VAL A 46 2.04 5.96 -5.43
N ARG A 47 2.26 7.18 -5.91
CA ARG A 47 3.36 7.49 -6.83
C ARG A 47 4.55 7.98 -6.01
N THR A 48 5.69 7.32 -6.16
CA THR A 48 6.96 7.84 -5.65
C THR A 48 7.29 9.10 -6.44
N GLY A 49 7.46 10.22 -5.75
CA GLY A 49 7.84 11.50 -6.36
C GLY A 49 9.33 11.58 -6.66
N GLY A 50 9.74 12.58 -7.45
CA GLY A 50 11.10 12.72 -7.98
C GLY A 50 12.07 13.52 -7.10
N ALA A 51 11.73 13.77 -5.83
CA ALA A 51 12.57 14.56 -4.93
C ALA A 51 13.99 13.99 -4.82
N THR A 52 15.00 14.82 -5.07
CA THR A 52 16.40 14.41 -4.93
C THR A 52 16.83 14.36 -3.46
N HIS A 53 17.87 13.57 -3.16
CA HIS A 53 18.42 13.48 -1.80
C HIS A 53 18.86 14.85 -1.25
N GLU A 54 19.39 15.73 -2.11
CA GLU A 54 19.77 17.09 -1.72
C GLU A 54 18.56 17.96 -1.39
N GLN A 55 17.48 17.87 -2.16
CA GLN A 55 16.22 18.56 -1.86
C GLN A 55 15.65 18.10 -0.51
N ARG A 56 15.71 16.80 -0.24
CA ARG A 56 15.27 16.24 1.05
C ARG A 56 16.11 16.77 2.21
N ALA A 57 17.42 16.86 2.04
CA ALA A 57 18.34 17.34 3.09
C ALA A 57 18.22 18.84 3.38
N ALA A 58 17.82 19.65 2.38
CA ALA A 58 17.67 21.10 2.53
C ALA A 58 16.33 21.54 3.16
N ARG A 59 15.33 20.64 3.20
CA ARG A 59 14.00 20.91 3.76
C ARG A 59 14.03 20.93 5.28
N THR A 60 13.43 21.96 5.87
CA THR A 60 13.29 22.07 7.33
C THR A 60 11.83 22.27 7.70
N LEU A 61 11.42 21.78 8.88
CA LEU A 61 10.03 21.94 9.31
C LEU A 61 9.59 23.42 9.38
N GLY A 62 10.51 24.32 9.73
CA GLY A 62 10.23 25.76 9.78
C GLY A 62 9.80 26.34 8.43
N GLN A 63 10.29 25.81 7.31
CA GLN A 63 9.86 26.23 5.97
C GLN A 63 8.39 25.88 5.71
N PHE A 64 7.90 24.77 6.26
CA PHE A 64 6.51 24.35 6.09
C PHE A 64 5.54 25.11 7.00
N LEU A 65 5.96 25.62 8.15
CA LEU A 65 5.05 26.23 9.12
C LEU A 65 4.65 27.67 8.78
N ASN A 66 5.46 28.38 7.99
CA ASN A 66 5.28 29.82 7.76
C ASN A 66 4.35 30.18 6.59
N PRO A 67 4.35 29.45 5.44
CA PRO A 67 3.58 29.85 4.26
C PRO A 67 2.21 29.17 4.13
N LEU A 68 1.82 28.28 5.06
CA LEU A 68 0.55 27.55 4.95
C LEU A 68 -0.61 28.46 5.39
N ASP A 69 -1.32 29.01 4.41
CA ASP A 69 -2.59 29.72 4.58
C ASP A 69 -3.77 28.97 3.94
N ASP A 70 -4.99 29.45 4.17
CA ASP A 70 -6.24 28.82 3.69
C ASP A 70 -6.39 28.85 2.15
N ASN A 71 -5.57 29.61 1.44
CA ASN A 71 -5.54 29.72 -0.02
C ASN A 71 -4.32 29.01 -0.63
N PHE A 72 -3.49 28.34 0.18
CA PHE A 72 -2.25 27.74 -0.27
C PHE A 72 -2.50 26.67 -1.33
N THR A 73 -1.90 26.78 -2.51
CA THR A 73 -2.19 25.87 -3.63
C THR A 73 -1.13 24.80 -3.84
N ARG A 74 -1.46 23.82 -4.68
CA ARG A 74 -0.55 22.75 -5.10
C ARG A 74 0.69 23.32 -5.80
N GLU A 75 0.50 24.30 -6.66
CA GLU A 75 1.56 24.94 -7.45
C GLU A 75 2.52 25.68 -6.51
N GLN A 76 1.99 26.39 -5.51
CA GLN A 76 2.80 27.07 -4.50
C GLN A 76 3.61 26.07 -3.66
N ALA A 77 3.04 24.91 -3.33
CA ALA A 77 3.77 23.85 -2.64
C ALA A 77 4.96 23.35 -3.46
N LEU A 78 4.77 23.15 -4.78
CA LEU A 78 5.85 22.72 -5.68
C LEU A 78 6.90 23.82 -5.88
N GLU A 79 6.49 25.08 -5.94
CA GLU A 79 7.41 26.22 -6.10
C GLU A 79 8.27 26.44 -4.85
N LEU A 80 7.67 26.36 -3.66
CA LEU A 80 8.35 26.64 -2.39
C LEU A 80 9.14 25.44 -1.85
N PHE A 81 8.59 24.23 -1.98
CA PHE A 81 9.17 23.04 -1.37
C PHE A 81 9.79 22.07 -2.39
N GLY A 82 9.57 22.31 -3.69
CA GLY A 82 9.95 21.39 -4.75
C GLY A 82 9.01 20.19 -4.87
N GLU A 83 9.43 19.20 -5.66
CA GLU A 83 8.65 17.97 -5.85
C GLU A 83 8.49 17.20 -4.53
N PRO A 84 7.29 16.68 -4.23
CA PRO A 84 7.09 15.84 -3.05
C PRO A 84 7.83 14.51 -3.18
N ASP A 85 8.13 13.89 -2.04
CA ASP A 85 8.75 12.55 -2.00
C ASP A 85 7.76 11.47 -2.41
N ARG A 86 6.48 11.65 -2.07
CA ARG A 86 5.37 10.79 -2.51
C ARG A 86 4.13 11.62 -2.81
N VAL A 87 3.36 11.17 -3.79
CA VAL A 87 2.01 11.65 -4.06
C VAL A 87 1.04 10.50 -3.84
N VAL A 88 0.08 10.71 -2.95
CA VAL A 88 -0.98 9.74 -2.64
C VAL A 88 -2.30 10.31 -3.14
N HIS A 89 -2.96 9.59 -4.04
CA HIS A 89 -4.30 9.94 -4.52
C HIS A 89 -5.36 9.13 -3.80
N ASP A 90 -6.24 9.81 -3.07
CA ASP A 90 -7.42 9.24 -2.41
C ASP A 90 -8.60 10.24 -2.53
N LEU A 91 -9.23 10.67 -1.43
CA LEU A 91 -10.23 11.77 -1.44
C LEU A 91 -9.62 13.13 -1.77
N LEU A 92 -8.36 13.31 -1.40
CA LEU A 92 -7.53 14.46 -1.73
C LEU A 92 -6.25 13.95 -2.41
N THR A 93 -5.58 14.83 -3.13
CA THR A 93 -4.18 14.60 -3.54
C THR A 93 -3.28 15.02 -2.39
N TYR A 94 -2.62 14.05 -1.77
CA TYR A 94 -1.68 14.29 -0.68
C TYR A 94 -0.25 14.36 -1.21
N PHE A 95 0.40 15.50 -0.98
CA PHE A 95 1.83 15.68 -1.15
C PHE A 95 2.53 15.34 0.15
N VAL A 96 3.40 14.34 0.08
CA VAL A 96 4.12 13.81 1.24
C VAL A 96 5.58 14.21 1.11
N TYR A 97 6.07 14.96 2.10
CA TYR A 97 7.45 15.42 2.18
C TYR A 97 8.15 14.75 3.36
N GLU A 98 9.27 14.10 3.10
CA GLU A 98 10.11 13.50 4.13
C GLU A 98 11.17 14.51 4.57
N LEU A 99 11.29 14.71 5.88
CA LEU A 99 12.26 15.60 6.51
C LEU A 99 13.44 14.77 7.04
N PRO A 100 14.67 15.34 7.09
CA PRO A 100 15.87 14.63 7.53
C PRO A 100 15.81 14.17 9.00
N GLU A 101 14.97 14.81 9.81
CA GLU A 101 14.73 14.45 11.22
C GLU A 101 13.76 13.25 11.38
N GLY A 102 13.49 12.52 10.30
CA GLY A 102 12.54 11.40 10.26
C GLY A 102 11.06 11.84 10.36
N ARG A 103 10.78 13.13 10.28
CA ARG A 103 9.42 13.67 10.26
C ARG A 103 8.84 13.61 8.85
N THR A 104 7.52 13.51 8.73
CA THR A 104 6.84 13.52 7.44
C THR A 104 5.75 14.57 7.44
N VAL A 105 5.76 15.46 6.46
CA VAL A 105 4.72 16.47 6.26
C VAL A 105 3.75 15.96 5.20
N TRP A 106 2.47 16.02 5.50
CA TRP A 106 1.38 15.65 4.61
C TRP A 106 0.57 16.91 4.31
N LEU A 107 0.51 17.29 3.04
CA LEU A 107 -0.30 18.40 2.55
C LEU A 107 -1.38 17.83 1.61
N GLY A 108 -2.65 17.94 1.99
CA GLY A 108 -3.78 17.44 1.22
C GLY A 108 -4.48 18.57 0.47
N PHE A 109 -4.52 18.44 -0.84
CA PHE A 109 -5.16 19.36 -1.77
C PHE A 109 -6.32 18.66 -2.49
N PRO A 110 -7.48 19.31 -2.65
CA PRO A 110 -8.44 18.92 -3.66
C PRO A 110 -7.84 19.17 -5.05
N ASP A 111 -8.40 18.60 -6.11
CA ASP A 111 -7.76 18.58 -7.44
C ASP A 111 -7.23 19.94 -7.91
N GLU A 112 -8.08 20.97 -7.92
CA GLU A 112 -7.73 22.34 -8.32
C GLU A 112 -8.03 23.39 -7.23
N GLY A 113 -8.09 22.98 -5.96
CA GLY A 113 -8.44 23.87 -4.87
C GLY A 113 -7.33 24.04 -3.83
N PRO A 114 -7.54 24.95 -2.86
CA PRO A 114 -6.53 25.26 -1.87
C PRO A 114 -6.38 24.12 -0.85
N LEU A 115 -5.27 24.16 -0.12
CA LEU A 115 -4.94 23.26 0.97
C LEU A 115 -6.13 23.04 1.90
N LYS A 116 -6.50 21.78 2.09
CA LYS A 116 -7.57 21.37 3.03
C LYS A 116 -7.05 20.61 4.23
N TYR A 117 -5.85 20.07 4.13
CA TYR A 117 -5.28 19.25 5.17
C TYR A 117 -3.77 19.49 5.26
N ALA A 118 -3.28 19.73 6.47
CA ALA A 118 -1.84 19.77 6.73
C ALA A 118 -1.55 19.05 8.04
N ARG A 119 -0.64 18.08 8.00
CA ARG A 119 -0.24 17.34 9.20
C ARG A 119 1.24 17.00 9.16
N VAL A 120 1.88 17.10 10.31
CA VAL A 120 3.24 16.60 10.54
C VAL A 120 3.13 15.29 11.34
N ARG A 121 3.74 14.22 10.85
CA ARG A 121 3.94 12.96 11.58
C ARG A 121 5.39 12.84 12.02
N ALA A 122 5.59 12.34 13.24
CA ALA A 122 6.92 12.01 13.75
C ALA A 122 7.39 10.65 13.24
N ALA A 123 8.72 10.46 13.18
CA ALA A 123 9.34 9.20 12.84
C ALA A 123 8.82 8.09 13.76
N GLY A 124 8.25 7.02 13.19
CA GLY A 124 7.78 5.86 13.95
C GLY A 124 6.33 5.92 14.44
N ALA A 125 5.55 6.95 14.08
CA ALA A 125 4.09 6.87 14.23
C ALA A 125 3.54 5.87 13.21
N SER A 126 3.34 4.62 13.65
CA SER A 126 2.84 3.49 12.84
C SER A 126 1.43 3.74 12.32
N GLY A 127 1.37 4.45 11.20
CA GLY A 127 0.22 4.64 10.35
C GLY A 127 0.79 5.14 9.03
N ASP A 128 1.09 4.24 8.09
CA ASP A 128 1.59 4.58 6.75
C ASP A 128 0.42 4.81 5.76
N GLY A 129 -0.77 5.09 6.29
CA GLY A 129 -1.98 5.37 5.51
C GLY A 129 -2.35 6.85 5.51
N PRO A 130 -3.11 7.29 4.48
CA PRO A 130 -3.85 8.55 4.56
C PRO A 130 -4.73 8.57 5.84
N PRO A 131 -5.06 9.77 6.36
CA PRO A 131 -5.95 9.88 7.54
C PRO A 131 -7.31 9.22 7.32
#